data_AF-A0A369WXP8-F1
#
_entry.id   AF-A0A369WXP8-F1
#
_cell.length_a   1.000
_cell.length_b   1.000
_cell.length_c   1.000
_cell.angle_alpha   90.00
_cell.angle_beta   90.00
_cell.angle_gamma   90.00
#
_symmetry.space_group_name_H-M   'P 1'
#
loop_
_entity.id
_entity.type
_entity.pdbx_description
1 polymer ?
#
loop_
_entity_poly.entity_id
_entity_poly.type
_entity_poly.pdbx_seq_one_letter_code
_entity_poly.pdbx_strand_id
1 'polypeptide(L)'
;MSGLELFFEGIKLTGLVVGFALVIIRIRQTQTIFMADHDRRKKESTLNAYNTIRDSFRQLNNEICSALSIEKNQASPISKDILTRILSEPVHRDKVVTLLSYIQRFGVGVKHKIYDTEVLCDLSGSAFINFYKRLSPYIEAARTENHLLYQEAESFITELEQIREFKAEES
;
A
#
# COMPACT_ATOMS: atom_id res chain seq x y z
N MET A 1 -51.19 32.81 -31.92
CA MET A 1 -49.73 32.64 -31.80
C MET A 1 -49.13 32.77 -33.17
N SER A 2 -48.24 33.74 -33.36
CA SER A 2 -47.57 33.94 -34.64
C SER A 2 -46.45 32.92 -34.82
N GLY A 3 -46.15 32.48 -36.05
CA GLY A 3 -45.06 31.52 -36.30
C GLY A 3 -43.68 31.99 -35.80
N LEU A 4 -43.54 33.29 -35.54
CA LEU A 4 -42.36 33.92 -34.95
C LEU A 4 -42.18 33.57 -33.46
N GLU A 5 -43.26 33.43 -32.69
CA GLU A 5 -43.20 33.03 -31.27
C GLU A 5 -42.75 31.57 -31.11
N LEU A 6 -43.28 30.68 -31.94
CA LEU A 6 -42.89 29.26 -31.97
C LEU A 6 -41.41 29.08 -32.35
N PHE A 7 -40.91 29.91 -33.27
CA PHE A 7 -39.49 29.91 -33.65
C PHE A 7 -38.59 30.33 -32.49
N PHE A 8 -38.96 31.39 -31.75
CA PHE A 8 -38.20 31.83 -30.58
C PHE A 8 -38.24 30.83 -29.42
N GLU A 9 -39.36 30.13 -29.20
CA GLU A 9 -39.45 29.05 -28.21
C GLU A 9 -38.57 27.85 -28.58
N GLY A 10 -38.52 27.47 -29.87
CA GLY A 10 -37.63 26.42 -30.37
C GLY A 10 -36.14 26.72 -30.16
N ILE A 11 -35.72 27.98 -30.38
CA ILE A 11 -34.34 28.43 -30.12
C ILE A 11 -34.01 28.37 -28.61
N LYS A 12 -34.96 28.74 -27.75
CA LYS A 12 -34.76 28.67 -26.28
C LYS A 12 -34.63 27.23 -25.79
N LEU A 13 -35.48 26.33 -26.27
CA LEU A 13 -35.46 24.92 -25.88
C LEU A 13 -34.17 24.23 -26.34
N THR A 14 -33.75 24.46 -27.60
CA THR A 14 -32.49 23.91 -28.13
C THR A 14 -31.28 24.46 -27.38
N GLY A 15 -31.26 25.77 -27.07
CA GLY A 15 -30.22 26.38 -26.24
C GLY A 15 -30.14 25.76 -24.84
N LEU A 16 -31.27 25.46 -24.21
CA LEU A 16 -31.33 24.82 -22.89
C LEU A 16 -30.81 23.38 -22.95
N VAL A 17 -31.20 22.60 -23.95
CA VAL A 17 -30.72 21.21 -24.14
C VAL A 17 -29.20 21.19 -24.37
N VAL A 18 -28.68 22.08 -25.24
CA VAL A 18 -27.23 22.18 -25.48
C VAL A 18 -26.51 22.63 -24.21
N GLY A 19 -27.02 23.63 -23.49
CA GLY A 19 -26.46 24.08 -22.23
C GLY A 19 -26.38 22.95 -21.19
N PHE A 20 -27.45 22.18 -21.03
CA PHE A 20 -27.49 21.04 -20.11
C PHE A 20 -26.51 19.92 -20.52
N ALA A 21 -26.41 19.61 -21.81
CA ALA A 21 -25.45 18.64 -22.33
C ALA A 21 -24.00 19.06 -22.05
N LEU A 22 -23.68 20.34 -22.23
CA LEU A 22 -22.35 20.89 -21.91
C LEU A 22 -22.03 20.79 -20.41
N VAL A 23 -23.00 21.07 -19.53
CA VAL A 23 -22.82 20.90 -18.08
C VAL A 23 -22.51 19.45 -17.72
N ILE A 24 -23.24 18.47 -18.27
CA ILE A 24 -22.98 17.05 -18.03
C ILE A 24 -21.57 16.67 -18.49
N ILE A 25 -21.16 17.08 -19.69
CA ILE A 25 -19.82 16.81 -20.22
C ILE A 25 -18.75 17.39 -19.28
N ARG A 26 -18.93 18.62 -18.79
CA ARG A 26 -17.99 19.25 -17.86
C ARG A 26 -17.91 18.51 -16.52
N ILE A 27 -19.03 18.05 -15.98
CA ILE A 27 -19.04 17.26 -14.73
C ILE A 27 -18.24 15.98 -14.91
N ARG A 28 -18.46 15.25 -16.02
CA ARG A 28 -17.72 14.00 -16.29
C ARG A 28 -16.23 14.23 -16.47
N GLN A 29 -15.84 15.23 -17.26
CA GLN A 29 -14.43 15.61 -17.42
C GLN A 29 -13.76 15.96 -16.09
N THR A 30 -14.48 16.74 -15.27
CA THR A 30 -14.00 17.16 -13.95
C THR A 30 -13.78 15.96 -13.03
N GLN A 31 -14.73 15.02 -12.99
CA GLN A 31 -14.58 13.78 -12.22
C GLN A 31 -13.35 12.97 -12.66
N THR A 32 -13.13 12.81 -13.97
CA THR A 32 -11.95 12.10 -14.49
C THR A 32 -10.64 12.78 -14.08
N ILE A 33 -10.57 14.12 -14.16
CA ILE A 33 -9.39 14.88 -13.74
C ILE A 33 -9.14 14.73 -12.24
N PHE A 34 -10.19 14.79 -11.41
CA PHE A 34 -10.08 14.60 -9.96
C PHE A 34 -9.58 13.21 -9.60
N MET A 35 -10.08 12.16 -10.27
CA MET A 35 -9.60 10.80 -10.05
C MET A 35 -8.14 10.64 -10.47
N ALA A 36 -7.76 11.13 -11.64
CA ALA A 36 -6.38 11.08 -12.11
C ALA A 36 -5.41 11.83 -11.19
N ASP A 37 -5.80 13.00 -10.67
CA ASP A 37 -4.98 13.74 -9.71
C ASP A 37 -4.90 13.04 -8.35
N HIS A 38 -5.99 12.42 -7.90
CA HIS A 38 -6.00 11.60 -6.68
C HIS A 38 -5.02 10.43 -6.79
N ASP A 39 -5.08 9.67 -7.89
CA ASP A 39 -4.18 8.55 -8.15
C ASP A 39 -2.72 9.01 -8.23
N ARG A 40 -2.46 10.13 -8.92
CA ARG A 40 -1.11 10.72 -8.98
C ARG A 40 -0.59 11.06 -7.59
N ARG A 41 -1.38 11.75 -6.76
CA ARG A 41 -0.98 12.11 -5.38
C ARG A 41 -0.75 10.88 -4.52
N LYS A 42 -1.56 9.84 -4.68
CA LYS A 42 -1.39 8.55 -3.99
C LYS A 42 -0.05 7.92 -4.34
N LYS A 43 0.32 7.87 -5.62
CA LYS A 43 1.62 7.38 -6.10
C LYS A 43 2.79 8.24 -5.60
N GLU A 44 2.68 9.56 -5.68
CA GLU A 44 3.69 10.50 -5.15
C GLU A 44 3.89 10.33 -3.63
N SER A 45 2.81 10.24 -2.87
CA SER A 45 2.84 10.00 -1.41
C SER A 45 3.51 8.67 -1.07
N THR A 46 3.22 7.63 -1.86
CA THR A 46 3.82 6.30 -1.71
C THR A 46 5.32 6.33 -1.94
N LEU A 47 5.77 6.95 -3.04
CA LEU A 47 7.19 7.10 -3.37
C LEU A 47 7.93 7.89 -2.29
N ASN A 48 7.34 8.98 -1.81
CA ASN A 48 7.94 9.81 -0.76
C ASN A 48 8.06 9.05 0.57
N ALA A 49 7.00 8.32 0.96
CA ALA A 49 7.02 7.50 2.17
C ALA A 49 8.06 6.39 2.08
N TYR A 50 8.15 5.70 0.93
CA TYR A 50 9.15 4.66 0.69
C TYR A 50 10.57 5.21 0.71
N ASN A 51 10.84 6.30 0.00
CA ASN A 51 12.17 6.92 -0.05
C ASN A 51 12.65 7.37 1.34
N THR A 52 11.72 7.78 2.21
CA THR A 52 12.05 8.19 3.59
C THR A 52 12.55 7.01 4.42
N ILE A 53 12.08 5.79 4.19
CA ILE A 53 12.38 4.65 5.06
C ILE A 53 13.26 3.58 4.41
N ARG A 54 13.42 3.58 3.08
CA ARG A 54 14.10 2.53 2.32
C ARG A 54 15.49 2.23 2.88
N ASP A 55 16.29 3.27 3.09
CA ASP A 55 17.68 3.09 3.49
C ASP A 55 17.78 2.58 4.93
N SER A 56 16.96 3.11 5.84
CA SER A 56 16.82 2.62 7.22
C SER A 56 16.31 1.18 7.27
N PHE A 57 15.30 0.83 6.47
CA PHE A 57 14.77 -0.53 6.37
C PHE A 57 15.85 -1.50 5.91
N ARG A 58 16.57 -1.15 4.83
CA ARG A 58 17.65 -1.98 4.29
C ARG A 58 18.78 -2.15 5.30
N GLN A 59 19.20 -1.07 5.95
CA GLN A 59 20.24 -1.09 6.97
C GLN A 59 19.83 -2.00 8.14
N LEU A 60 18.64 -1.78 8.68
CA LEU A 60 18.14 -2.54 9.83
C LEU A 60 17.95 -4.02 9.51
N ASN A 61 17.45 -4.36 8.31
CA ASN A 61 17.40 -5.74 7.84
C ASN A 61 18.80 -6.37 7.79
N ASN A 62 19.80 -5.66 7.27
CA ASN A 62 21.18 -6.14 7.23
C ASN A 62 21.74 -6.35 8.64
N GLU A 63 21.46 -5.44 9.57
CA GLU A 63 21.90 -5.57 10.96
C GLU A 63 21.28 -6.78 11.66
N ILE A 64 19.98 -7.02 11.46
CA ILE A 64 19.29 -8.19 12.01
C ILE A 64 19.87 -9.48 11.42
N CYS A 65 20.03 -9.54 10.09
CA CYS A 65 20.58 -10.71 9.42
C CYS A 65 22.00 -11.02 9.91
N SER A 66 22.87 -10.00 10.01
CA SER A 66 24.24 -10.18 10.50
C SER A 66 24.28 -10.61 11.96
N ALA A 67 23.49 -9.99 12.84
CA ALA A 67 23.53 -10.28 14.27
C ALA A 67 22.95 -11.66 14.65
N LEU A 68 21.98 -12.14 13.87
CA LEU A 68 21.31 -13.41 14.09
C LEU A 68 21.82 -14.52 13.16
N SER A 69 22.84 -14.24 12.34
CA SER A 69 23.40 -15.16 11.34
C SER A 69 22.33 -15.73 10.40
N ILE A 70 21.38 -14.90 10.00
CA ILE A 70 20.32 -15.25 9.05
C ILE A 70 20.78 -14.93 7.64
N GLU A 71 20.53 -15.86 6.71
CA GLU A 71 20.79 -15.61 5.30
C GLU A 71 19.83 -14.53 4.76
N LYS A 72 20.38 -13.52 4.08
CA LYS A 72 19.61 -12.33 3.66
C LYS A 72 18.42 -12.65 2.77
N ASN A 73 18.50 -13.69 1.96
CA ASN A 73 17.49 -14.08 0.99
C ASN A 73 16.58 -15.22 1.47
N GLN A 74 16.76 -15.69 2.70
CA GLN A 74 16.00 -16.81 3.23
C GLN A 74 14.55 -16.37 3.56
N ALA A 75 13.57 -16.85 2.80
CA ALA A 75 12.17 -16.57 3.10
C ALA A 75 11.59 -17.48 4.21
N SER A 76 12.31 -18.55 4.58
CA SER A 76 11.83 -19.49 5.58
C SER A 76 11.75 -18.86 6.98
N PRO A 77 10.79 -19.28 7.80
CA PRO A 77 10.68 -18.86 9.19
C PRO A 77 11.99 -19.02 9.96
N ILE A 78 12.28 -18.09 10.88
CA ILE A 78 13.42 -18.20 11.80
C ILE A 78 13.32 -19.47 12.67
N SER A 79 14.47 -20.03 13.03
CA SER A 79 14.54 -21.17 13.95
C SER A 79 14.12 -20.78 15.37
N LYS A 80 13.81 -21.78 16.20
CA LYS A 80 13.50 -21.58 17.62
C LYS A 80 14.65 -20.91 18.37
N ASP A 81 15.90 -21.26 18.07
CA ASP A 81 17.07 -20.67 18.73
C ASP A 81 17.19 -19.16 18.44
N ILE A 82 16.92 -18.76 17.19
CA ILE A 82 16.90 -17.35 16.78
C ILE A 82 15.75 -16.61 17.46
N LEU A 83 14.56 -17.23 17.50
CA LEU A 83 13.41 -16.67 18.20
C LEU A 83 13.72 -16.43 19.68
N THR A 84 14.32 -17.41 20.36
CA THR A 84 14.72 -17.27 21.77
C THR A 84 15.68 -16.10 21.94
N ARG A 85 16.68 -15.95 21.07
CA ARG A 85 17.61 -14.81 21.11
C ARG A 85 16.90 -13.47 20.94
N ILE A 86 15.96 -13.36 19.98
CA ILE A 86 15.17 -12.14 19.78
C ILE A 86 14.36 -11.81 21.04
N LEU A 87 13.75 -12.81 21.67
CA LEU A 87 12.92 -12.59 22.86
C LEU A 87 13.74 -12.27 24.11
N SER A 88 14.93 -12.87 24.26
CA SER A 88 15.80 -12.68 25.43
C SER A 88 16.65 -11.42 25.37
N GLU A 89 17.00 -10.94 24.17
CA GLU A 89 17.89 -9.80 23.98
C GLU A 89 17.12 -8.56 23.52
N PRO A 90 16.92 -7.53 24.39
CA PRO A 90 16.12 -6.36 24.05
C PRO A 90 16.58 -5.65 22.77
N VAL A 91 17.89 -5.60 22.53
CA VAL A 91 18.47 -4.96 21.34
C VAL A 91 18.01 -5.64 20.05
N HIS A 92 17.89 -6.98 20.02
CA HIS A 92 17.40 -7.70 18.85
C HIS A 92 15.89 -7.54 18.68
N ARG A 93 15.15 -7.59 19.79
CA ARG A 93 13.71 -7.33 19.81
C ARG A 93 13.37 -5.96 19.24
N ASP A 94 14.04 -4.91 19.70
CA ASP A 94 13.73 -3.53 19.30
C ASP A 94 13.98 -3.31 17.81
N LYS A 95 15.02 -3.93 17.25
CA LYS A 95 15.29 -3.91 15.81
C LYS A 95 14.20 -4.62 15.02
N VAL A 96 13.78 -5.81 15.47
CA VAL A 96 12.69 -6.57 14.85
C VAL A 96 11.37 -5.79 14.89
N VAL A 97 11.02 -5.24 16.05
CA VAL A 97 9.82 -4.41 16.23
C VAL A 97 9.86 -3.19 15.32
N THR A 98 11.00 -2.51 15.25
CA THR A 98 11.18 -1.34 14.37
C THR A 98 10.97 -1.73 12.91
N LEU A 99 11.52 -2.86 12.46
CA LEU A 99 11.36 -3.28 11.07
C LEU A 99 9.90 -3.68 10.75
N LEU A 100 9.24 -4.40 11.65
CA LEU A 100 7.81 -4.72 11.51
C LEU A 100 6.92 -3.46 11.56
N SER A 101 7.32 -2.43 12.32
CA SER A 101 6.59 -1.16 12.38
C SER A 101 6.55 -0.43 11.03
N TYR A 102 7.59 -0.57 10.20
CA TYR A 102 7.59 -0.01 8.86
C TYR A 102 6.56 -0.69 7.96
N ILE A 103 6.48 -2.03 8.01
CA ILE A 103 5.49 -2.81 7.25
C ILE A 103 4.08 -2.48 7.75
N GLN A 104 3.88 -2.43 9.07
CA GLN A 104 2.61 -2.02 9.69
C GLN A 104 2.17 -0.62 9.23
N ARG A 105 3.10 0.35 9.18
CA ARG A 105 2.81 1.71 8.72
C ARG A 105 2.36 1.75 7.26
N PHE A 106 2.97 0.95 6.39
CA PHE A 106 2.49 0.82 5.02
C PHE A 106 1.12 0.16 4.95
N GLY A 107 0.88 -0.90 5.72
CA GLY A 107 -0.42 -1.54 5.75
C GLY A 107 -1.54 -0.61 6.19
N VAL A 108 -1.31 0.21 7.23
CA VAL A 108 -2.26 1.26 7.63
C VAL A 108 -2.50 2.25 6.49
N GLY A 109 -1.44 2.72 5.82
CA GLY A 109 -1.59 3.67 4.71
C GLY A 109 -2.29 3.10 3.49
N VAL A 110 -2.07 1.82 3.17
CA VAL A 110 -2.78 1.09 2.10
C VAL A 110 -4.25 0.92 2.46
N LYS A 111 -4.56 0.47 3.68
CA LYS A 111 -5.94 0.34 4.18
C LYS A 111 -6.73 1.64 4.07
N HIS A 112 -6.11 2.77 4.35
CA HIS A 112 -6.72 4.10 4.24
C HIS A 112 -6.62 4.73 2.84
N LYS A 113 -6.18 3.96 1.82
CA LYS A 113 -6.02 4.41 0.43
C LYS A 113 -5.07 5.61 0.27
N ILE A 114 -4.20 5.84 1.23
CA ILE A 114 -3.16 6.88 1.20
C ILE A 114 -2.00 6.41 0.31
N TYR A 115 -1.67 5.11 0.38
CA TYR A 115 -0.60 4.51 -0.41
C TYR A 115 -1.13 3.55 -1.46
N ASP A 116 -0.40 3.52 -2.57
CA ASP A 116 -0.65 2.68 -3.74
C ASP A 116 0.09 1.35 -3.57
N THR A 117 -0.66 0.27 -3.38
CA THR A 117 -0.12 -1.06 -3.13
C THR A 117 0.64 -1.61 -4.32
N GLU A 118 0.22 -1.31 -5.55
CA GLU A 118 0.91 -1.76 -6.76
C GLU A 118 2.31 -1.13 -6.83
N VAL A 119 2.39 0.18 -6.57
CA VAL A 119 3.68 0.88 -6.50
C VAL A 119 4.56 0.31 -5.39
N LEU A 120 4.02 0.03 -4.20
CA LEU A 120 4.79 -0.62 -3.13
C LEU A 120 5.27 -2.03 -3.51
N CYS A 121 4.43 -2.79 -4.21
CA CYS A 121 4.77 -4.12 -4.70
C CYS A 121 5.94 -4.07 -5.68
N ASP A 122 5.92 -3.12 -6.62
CA ASP A 122 7.00 -2.94 -7.60
C ASP A 122 8.31 -2.46 -6.95
N LEU A 123 8.22 -1.61 -5.93
CA LEU A 123 9.40 -1.07 -5.24
C LEU A 123 10.07 -2.08 -4.30
N SER A 124 9.29 -2.85 -3.54
CA SER A 124 9.81 -3.65 -2.41
C SER A 124 8.93 -4.84 -2.02
N GLY A 125 8.00 -5.28 -2.87
CA GLY A 125 7.03 -6.32 -2.54
C GLY A 125 7.67 -7.61 -2.04
N SER A 126 8.63 -8.17 -2.80
CA SER A 126 9.34 -9.39 -2.41
C SER A 126 10.08 -9.25 -1.07
N ALA A 127 10.68 -8.09 -0.81
CA ALA A 127 11.45 -7.89 0.42
C ALA A 127 10.53 -7.83 1.64
N PHE A 128 9.37 -7.16 1.55
CA PHE A 128 8.38 -7.12 2.62
C PHE A 128 7.79 -8.51 2.88
N ILE A 129 7.40 -9.24 1.84
CA ILE A 129 6.85 -10.60 1.96
C ILE A 129 7.85 -11.53 2.62
N ASN A 130 9.08 -11.60 2.10
CA ASN A 130 10.11 -12.50 2.62
C ASN A 130 10.45 -12.18 4.07
N PHE A 131 10.54 -10.89 4.41
CA PHE A 131 10.85 -10.49 5.77
C PHE A 131 9.72 -10.82 6.75
N TYR A 132 8.47 -10.54 6.37
CA TYR A 132 7.31 -10.86 7.20
C TYR A 132 7.19 -12.36 7.44
N LYS A 133 7.30 -13.19 6.39
CA LYS A 133 7.28 -14.65 6.49
C LYS A 133 8.38 -15.19 7.39
N ARG A 134 9.61 -14.68 7.21
CA ARG A 134 10.76 -15.05 8.05
C ARG A 134 10.48 -14.79 9.52
N LEU A 135 9.83 -13.68 9.85
CA LEU A 135 9.50 -13.30 11.22
C LEU A 135 8.17 -13.83 11.74
N SER A 136 7.47 -14.70 11.00
CA SER A 136 6.18 -15.25 11.45
C SER A 136 6.25 -15.86 12.86
N PRO A 137 7.32 -16.59 13.27
CA PRO A 137 7.39 -17.15 14.63
C PRO A 137 7.44 -16.07 15.72
N TYR A 138 8.10 -14.93 15.44
CA TYR A 138 8.13 -13.80 16.37
C TYR A 138 6.76 -13.11 16.43
N ILE A 139 6.10 -12.92 15.28
CA ILE A 139 4.76 -12.32 15.19
C ILE A 139 3.75 -13.17 15.95
N GLU A 140 3.78 -14.48 15.78
CA GLU A 140 2.94 -15.44 16.51
C GLU A 140 3.18 -15.36 18.02
N ALA A 141 4.44 -15.33 18.46
CA ALA A 141 4.78 -15.16 19.87
C ALA A 141 4.29 -13.82 20.42
N ALA A 142 4.44 -12.72 19.69
CA ALA A 142 3.95 -11.41 20.13
C ALA A 142 2.41 -11.35 20.18
N ARG A 143 1.73 -12.11 19.33
CA ARG A 143 0.26 -12.20 19.30
C ARG A 143 -0.35 -12.97 20.46
N THR A 144 0.44 -13.75 21.21
CA THR A 144 -0.07 -14.39 22.43
C THR A 144 -0.46 -13.36 23.49
N GLU A 145 0.21 -12.20 23.50
CA GLU A 145 -0.11 -11.08 24.40
C GLU A 145 -1.17 -10.15 23.78
N ASN A 146 -1.11 -9.93 22.46
CA ASN A 146 -2.07 -9.10 21.75
C ASN A 146 -2.37 -9.65 20.35
N HIS A 147 -3.52 -10.30 20.20
CA HIS A 147 -3.95 -10.93 18.95
C HIS A 147 -4.06 -9.97 17.74
N LEU A 148 -4.23 -8.66 17.98
CA LEU A 148 -4.34 -7.65 16.92
C LEU A 148 -2.98 -7.12 16.45
N LEU A 149 -1.89 -7.49 17.11
CA LEU A 149 -0.57 -6.98 16.79
C LEU A 149 -0.18 -7.42 15.37
N TYR A 150 0.30 -6.46 14.58
CA TYR A 150 0.70 -6.66 13.18
C TYR A 150 -0.42 -7.09 12.22
N GLN A 151 -1.69 -6.90 12.58
CA GLN A 151 -2.82 -7.26 11.69
C GLN A 151 -2.79 -6.48 10.36
N GLU A 152 -2.47 -5.19 10.39
CA GLU A 152 -2.41 -4.38 9.16
C GLU A 152 -1.19 -4.75 8.31
N ALA A 153 -0.08 -5.12 8.95
CA ALA A 153 1.06 -5.69 8.25
C ALA A 153 0.67 -7.00 7.55
N GLU A 154 -0.04 -7.91 8.22
CA GLU A 154 -0.53 -9.15 7.63
C GLU A 154 -1.40 -8.89 6.40
N SER A 155 -2.44 -8.06 6.55
CA SER A 155 -3.34 -7.70 5.45
C SER A 155 -2.59 -7.13 4.26
N PHE A 156 -1.59 -6.27 4.53
CA PHE A 156 -0.75 -5.69 3.49
C PHE A 156 0.12 -6.73 2.78
N ILE A 157 0.74 -7.65 3.52
CA ILE A 157 1.54 -8.71 2.92
C ILE A 157 0.67 -9.62 2.05
N THR A 158 -0.53 -9.99 2.50
CA THR A 158 -1.47 -10.77 1.70
C THR A 158 -1.85 -10.06 0.39
N GLU A 159 -2.10 -8.75 0.44
CA GLU A 159 -2.40 -7.96 -0.76
C GLU A 159 -1.19 -7.93 -1.73
N LEU A 160 0.04 -7.81 -1.21
CA LEU A 160 1.25 -7.89 -2.03
C LEU A 160 1.43 -9.27 -2.68
N GLU A 161 1.11 -10.35 -1.98
CA GLU A 161 1.16 -11.71 -2.53
C GLU A 161 0.18 -11.88 -3.68
N GLN A 162 -1.07 -11.45 -3.50
CA GLN A 162 -2.11 -11.51 -4.53
C GLN A 162 -1.72 -10.74 -5.80
N ILE A 163 -1.17 -9.52 -5.65
CA ILE A 163 -0.70 -8.72 -6.79
C ILE A 163 0.41 -9.47 -7.56
N ARG A 164 1.30 -10.16 -6.85
CA ARG A 164 2.41 -10.89 -7.47
C ARG A 164 1.97 -12.18 -8.15
N GLU A 165 1.04 -12.90 -7.54
CA GLU A 165 0.42 -14.09 -8.13
C GLU A 165 -0.26 -13.73 -9.44
N PHE A 166 -1.09 -12.67 -9.42
CA PHE A 166 -1.74 -12.15 -10.62
C PHE A 166 -0.74 -11.76 -11.73
N LYS A 167 0.32 -11.01 -11.38
CA LYS A 167 1.37 -10.63 -12.33
C LYS A 167 2.14 -11.84 -12.91
N ALA A 168 2.26 -12.92 -12.15
CA ALA A 168 2.93 -14.14 -12.59
C ALA A 168 2.06 -14.96 -13.56
N GLU A 169 0.73 -14.90 -13.44
CA GLU A 169 -0.21 -15.56 -14.36
C GLU A 169 -0.30 -14.83 -15.72
N GLU A 170 -0.06 -13.52 -15.76
CA GLU A 170 -0.06 -12.72 -16.99
C GLU A 170 1.25 -12.82 -17.81
N SER A 171 2.31 -13.42 -17.24
CA SER A 171 3.66 -13.51 -17.84
C SER A 171 3.89 -14.85 -18.54
#